data_AF-A0A1G6E4A8-F1
#
_entry.id   AF-A0A1G6E4A8-F1
#
_cell.length_a   1.000
_cell.length_b   1.000
_cell.length_c   1.000
_cell.angle_alpha   90.00
_cell.angle_beta   90.00
_cell.angle_gamma   90.00
#
_symmetry.space_group_name_H-M   'P 1'
#
loop_
_entity.id
_entity.type
_entity.pdbx_description
1 polymer ?
#
loop_
_entity_poly.entity_id
_entity_poly.type
_entity_poly.pdbx_seq_one_letter_code
_entity_poly.pdbx_strand_id
1 'polypeptide(L)' 'MMASPFIEKLRADMRLRGYSLKTEKSYLGWIRQFIYFHKKRHPIDMGAEEVKAFLSWLANERHVAVNTQKVALNA' A
#
# COMPACT_ATOMS: atom_id res chain seq x y z
N MET A 1 -19.09 -5.21 0.55
CA MET A 1 -17.84 -6.01 0.56
C MET A 1 -17.39 -6.17 2.00
N MET A 2 -17.14 -7.38 2.47
CA MET A 2 -16.61 -7.58 3.83
C MET A 2 -15.20 -6.99 3.95
N ALA A 3 -14.89 -6.42 5.11
CA ALA A 3 -13.57 -5.87 5.38
C ALA A 3 -12.52 -7.00 5.39
N SER A 4 -11.39 -6.79 4.71
CA SER A 4 -10.28 -7.75 4.72
C SER A 4 -9.67 -7.83 6.13
N PRO A 5 -9.60 -9.02 6.77
CA PRO A 5 -9.01 -9.16 8.10
C PRO A 5 -7.56 -8.63 8.18
N PHE A 6 -6.79 -8.77 7.09
CA PHE A 6 -5.44 -8.24 6.98
C PHE A 6 -5.41 -6.71 7.08
N ILE A 7 -6.30 -6.04 6.35
CA ILE A 7 -6.39 -4.57 6.35
C ILE A 7 -6.87 -4.03 7.70
N GLU A 8 -7.78 -4.74 8.37
CA GLU A 8 -8.22 -4.36 9.71
C GLU A 8 -7.12 -4.52 10.77
N LYS A 9 -6.33 -5.60 10.69
CA LYS A 9 -5.17 -5.80 11.56
C LYS A 9 -4.15 -4.67 11.38
N LEU A 10 -3.85 -4.30 10.14
CA LEU A 10 -2.94 -3.20 9.85
C LEU A 10 -3.49 -1.85 10.33
N ARG A 11 -4.79 -1.61 10.17
CA ARG A 11 -5.45 -0.41 10.71
C ARG A 11 -5.27 -0.30 12.22
N ALA A 12 -5.50 -1.38 12.94
CA ALA A 12 -5.32 -1.41 14.39
C ALA A 12 -3.87 -1.13 14.80
N ASP A 13 -2.89 -1.73 14.11
CA ASP A 13 -1.46 -1.49 14.34
C ASP A 13 -1.07 -0.02 14.06
N MET A 14 -1.55 0.56 12.97
CA MET A 14 -1.30 1.97 12.66
C MET A 14 -1.88 2.91 13.73
N ARG A 15 -3.08 2.63 14.23
CA ARG A 15 -3.68 3.41 15.33
C ARG A 15 -2.89 3.26 16.62
N LEU A 16 -2.43 2.05 16.94
CA LEU A 16 -1.58 1.80 18.11
C LEU A 16 -0.27 2.61 18.04
N ARG A 17 0.29 2.76 16.84
CA ARG A 17 1.50 3.57 16.59
C ARG A 17 1.23 5.08 16.53
N GLY A 18 0.00 5.54 16.72
CA GLY A 18 -0.35 6.96 16.74
C GLY A 18 -0.34 7.64 15.36
N TYR A 19 -0.45 6.87 14.26
CA TYR A 19 -0.59 7.49 12.94
C TYR A 19 -1.89 8.31 12.87
N SER A 20 -1.81 9.48 12.22
CA SER A 20 -3.01 10.27 11.94
C SER A 20 -3.99 9.48 11.07
N LEU A 21 -5.29 9.75 11.22
CA LEU A 21 -6.33 9.14 10.37
C LEU A 21 -6.10 9.40 8.86
N LYS A 22 -5.47 10.53 8.53
CA LYS A 22 -5.10 10.86 7.15
C LYS A 22 -4.01 9.93 6.63
N THR A 23 -2.97 9.67 7.44
CA THR A 23 -1.90 8.74 7.09
C THR A 23 -2.41 7.31 7.01
N GLU A 24 -3.23 6.88 7.98
CA GLU A 24 -3.93 5.59 7.97
C GLU A 24 -4.68 5.38 6.65
N LYS A 25 -5.56 6.33 6.29
CA LYS A 25 -6.34 6.23 5.05
C LYS A 25 -5.45 6.16 3.80
N SER A 26 -4.39 6.96 3.76
CA SER A 26 -3.47 7.00 2.62
C SER A 26 -2.68 5.69 2.48
N TYR A 27 -2.08 5.20 3.57
CA TYR A 27 -1.23 4.01 3.54
C TYR A 27 -2.06 2.76 3.25
N LEU A 28 -3.21 2.60 3.92
CA LEU A 28 -4.13 1.50 3.63
C LEU A 28 -4.64 1.53 2.18
N GLY A 29 -4.73 2.71 1.56
CA GLY A 29 -5.03 2.86 0.14
C GLY A 29 -3.94 2.27 -0.75
N TRP A 30 -2.68 2.67 -0.52
CA TRP A 30 -1.53 2.19 -1.29
C TRP A 30 -1.28 0.69 -1.11
N ILE A 31 -1.37 0.19 0.13
CA ILE A 31 -1.20 -1.23 0.43
C ILE A 31 -2.26 -2.08 -0.26
N ARG A 32 -3.52 -1.61 -0.29
CA ARG A 32 -4.56 -2.28 -1.09
C ARG A 32 -4.20 -2.28 -2.57
N GLN A 33 -3.77 -1.14 -3.13
CA GLN A 33 -3.44 -1.06 -4.54
C GLN A 33 -2.24 -1.95 -4.92
N PHE A 34 -1.23 -2.04 -4.06
CA PHE A 34 -0.10 -2.96 -4.19
C PHE A 34 -0.56 -4.42 -4.24
N ILE A 35 -1.44 -4.84 -3.31
CA ILE A 35 -2.01 -6.18 -3.27
C ILE A 35 -2.82 -6.48 -4.54
N TYR A 36 -3.63 -5.52 -5.02
CA TYR A 36 -4.43 -5.70 -6.24
C TYR A 36 -3.55 -5.78 -7.50
N PHE A 37 -2.50 -4.97 -7.59
CA PHE A 37 -1.53 -5.04 -8.68
C PHE A 37 -0.88 -6.43 -8.76
N HIS A 38 -0.54 -7.01 -7.61
CA HIS A 38 -0.01 -8.37 -7.50
C HIS A 38 -1.08 -9.47 -7.39
N LYS A 39 -2.26 -9.24 -7.98
CA LYS A 39 -3.33 -10.24 -8.11
C LYS A 39 -3.77 -10.88 -6.79
N LYS A 40 -3.79 -10.10 -5.71
CA LYS A 40 -4.15 -10.53 -4.35
C LYS A 40 -3.17 -11.53 -3.71
N ARG A 41 -1.93 -11.62 -4.20
CA ARG A 41 -0.84 -12.32 -3.49
C ARG A 41 -0.63 -11.67 -2.13
N HIS A 42 -0.38 -12.47 -1.10
CA HIS A 42 -0.20 -11.94 0.25
C HIS A 42 1.17 -11.23 0.36
N PRO A 43 1.26 -10.04 1.00
CA PRO A 43 2.52 -9.29 1.09
C PRO A 43 3.68 -10.01 1.77
N ILE A 44 3.41 -11.00 2.61
CA ILE A 44 4.47 -11.81 3.26
C ILE A 44 5.33 -12.57 2.25
N ASP A 45 4.77 -12.89 1.09
CA ASP A 45 5.45 -13.62 0.02
C ASP A 45 6.13 -12.67 -0.97
N MET A 46 6.12 -11.35 -0.73
CA MET A 46 6.58 -10.32 -1.66
C MET A 46 7.72 -9.51 -1.05
N GLY A 47 8.60 -8.99 -1.90
CA GLY A 47 9.79 -8.25 -1.46
C GLY A 47 10.13 -7.08 -2.38
N ALA A 48 11.42 -6.76 -2.44
CA ALA A 48 11.92 -5.59 -3.15
C ALA A 48 11.57 -5.59 -4.66
N GLU A 49 11.58 -6.77 -5.31
CA GLU A 49 11.25 -6.91 -6.72
C GLU A 49 9.78 -6.53 -7.00
N GLU A 50 8.85 -7.02 -6.18
CA GLU A 50 7.43 -6.66 -6.28
C GLU A 50 7.18 -5.18 -5.99
N VAL A 51 7.89 -4.60 -5.02
CA VAL A 51 7.83 -3.16 -4.73
C VAL A 51 8.33 -2.35 -5.92
N LYS A 52 9.49 -2.70 -6.48
CA LYS A 52 10.05 -2.02 -7.66
C LYS A 52 9.10 -2.09 -8.85
N ALA A 53 8.55 -3.26 -9.14
CA ALA A 53 7.57 -3.43 -10.21
C ALA A 53 6.33 -2.55 -10.01
N PHE A 54 5.80 -2.49 -8.79
CA PHE A 54 4.65 -1.64 -8.47
C PHE A 54 4.97 -0.14 -8.63
N LEU A 55 6.11 0.31 -8.13
CA LEU A 55 6.51 1.71 -8.26
C LEU A 55 6.78 2.10 -9.72
N SER A 56 7.39 1.22 -10.51
CA SER A 56 7.56 1.42 -11.95
C SER A 56 6.22 1.52 -12.67
N TRP A 57 5.26 0.65 -12.33
CA TRP A 57 3.89 0.74 -12.86
C TRP A 57 3.21 2.07 -12.49
N LEU A 58 3.36 2.54 -11.25
CA LEU A 58 2.81 3.84 -10.83
C LEU A 58 3.39 5.00 -11.65
N ALA A 59 4.69 4.99 -11.94
CA ALA A 59 5.33 6.04 -12.72
C ALA A 59 4.98 5.98 -14.22
N ASN A 60 5.04 4.78 -14.80
CA ASN A 60 4.98 4.62 -16.25
C ASN A 60 3.55 4.47 -16.78
N GLU A 61 2.68 3.77 -16.05
CA GLU A 61 1.31 3.48 -16.51
C GLU A 61 0.27 4.38 -15.84
N ARG A 62 0.53 4.78 -14.59
CA ARG A 62 -0.38 5.66 -13.83
C ARG A 62 0.06 7.11 -13.84
N HIS A 63 1.23 7.41 -14.38
CA HIS A 63 1.80 8.76 -14.50
C HIS A 63 1.70 9.59 -13.20
N VAL A 64 1.88 8.94 -12.06
CA VAL A 64 1.79 9.65 -10.77
C VAL A 64 3.02 10.54 -10.56
N ALA A 65 2.83 11.66 -9.88
CA ALA A 65 3.94 12.52 -9.47
C ALA A 65 4.94 11.76 -8.56
N VAL A 66 6.21 12.15 -8.61
CA VAL A 66 7.29 11.54 -7.80
C VAL A 66 6.95 11.51 -6.30
N ASN A 67 6.38 12.60 -5.76
CA ASN A 67 5.99 12.64 -4.35
C ASN A 67 4.83 11.69 -4.02
N THR A 68 3.96 11.40 -4.98
CA THR A 68 2.91 10.38 -4.82
C THR A 68 3.52 8.98 -4.76
N GLN A 69 4.51 8.69 -5.61
CA GLN A 69 5.25 7.43 -5.57
C GLN A 69 6.00 7.26 -4.24
N LYS A 70 6.58 8.33 -3.68
CA LYS A 70 7.21 8.31 -2.35
C LYS A 70 6.22 7.97 -1.23
N VAL A 71 5.01 8.53 -1.27
CA VAL A 71 3.97 8.17 -0.29
C VAL A 71 3.56 6.70 -0.42
N ALA A 72 3.51 6.16 -1.64
CA ALA A 72 3.24 4.74 -1.87
C ALA A 72 4.37 3.83 -1.36
N LEU A 73 5.64 4.23 -1.52
CA LEU A 73 6.81 3.50 -1.00
C LEU A 73 6.90 3.53 0.53
N ASN A 74 6.48 4.64 1.16
CA ASN A 74 6.52 4.80 2.61
C ASN A 74 5.38 4.05 3.34
N ALA A 75 4.36 3.61 2.59
CA ALA A 75 3.20 2.90 3.12
C ALA A 75 3.50 1.42 3.35
#